data_AF-A0A4Q3YLY0-F1
#
_entry.id   AF-A0A4Q3YLY0-F1
#
_cell.length_a   1.000
_cell.length_b   1.000
_cell.length_c   1.000
_cell.angle_alpha   90.00
_cell.angle_beta   90.00
_cell.angle_gamma   90.00
#
_symmetry.space_group_name_H-M   'P 1'
#
loop_
_entity.id
_entity.type
_entity.pdbx_description
1 polymer ?
#
loop_
_entity_poly.entity_id
_entity_poly.type
_entity_poly.pdbx_seq_one_letter_code
_entity_poly.pdbx_strand_id
1 'polypeptide(L)'
;YSVCYSEHFETRSTVKSGELVQAGAIGKVVHTVGLGPHAIRNNSRPDWFFDRKRYGGILTDIGSHQCEQFLFFSDALEAEVISATVNNRGNPGKPGLQDVGDMHLRTPNTTGYVRVDWFTPAGLPTWGDGRLTILGTEGYIELRKYIDIAGREGKDHLFLVDGKGVQHIDCADVDLPYARQLIQDIHDRTETAMPQARAFNAMELALKAQEMAERGTVWQQ
;
A
#
# COMPACT_ATOMS: atom_id res chain seq x y z
N TYR A 1 -7.56 -18.85 3.86
CA TYR A 1 -6.53 -18.04 4.53
C TYR A 1 -6.68 -16.61 4.02
N SER A 2 -6.57 -15.60 4.87
CA SER A 2 -6.72 -14.21 4.44
C SER A 2 -5.87 -13.29 5.30
N VAL A 3 -5.36 -12.23 4.70
CA VAL A 3 -4.66 -11.13 5.38
C VAL A 3 -5.47 -9.86 5.15
N CYS A 4 -5.76 -9.12 6.22
CA CYS A 4 -6.42 -7.84 6.10
C CYS A 4 -5.40 -6.76 5.75
N TYR A 5 -5.24 -6.48 4.46
CA TYR A 5 -4.46 -5.34 3.97
C TYR A 5 -5.30 -4.07 4.14
N SER A 6 -5.46 -3.61 5.39
CA SER A 6 -6.39 -2.54 5.75
C SER A 6 -6.17 -1.22 4.99
N GLU A 7 -4.95 -0.90 4.58
CA GLU A 7 -4.69 0.29 3.75
C GLU A 7 -5.34 0.25 2.36
N HIS A 8 -5.85 -0.91 1.95
CA HIS A 8 -6.79 -1.09 0.84
C HIS A 8 -8.20 -1.31 1.37
N PHE A 9 -8.44 -2.42 2.08
CA PHE A 9 -9.79 -2.89 2.38
C PHE A 9 -10.57 -2.02 3.38
N GLU A 10 -9.88 -1.19 4.17
CA GLU A 10 -10.47 -0.24 5.12
C GLU A 10 -10.29 1.22 4.66
N THR A 11 -9.85 1.42 3.41
CA THR A 11 -9.67 2.73 2.77
C THR A 11 -10.67 2.88 1.64
N ARG A 12 -11.71 3.69 1.88
CA ARG A 12 -12.85 3.87 0.98
C ARG A 12 -12.46 4.44 -0.37
N SER A 13 -11.49 5.37 -0.40
CA SER A 13 -10.99 5.90 -1.68
C SER A 13 -10.23 4.85 -2.48
N THR A 14 -9.55 3.91 -1.82
CA THR A 14 -8.86 2.81 -2.51
C THR A 14 -9.87 1.81 -3.07
N VAL A 15 -10.89 1.42 -2.31
CA VAL A 15 -12.01 0.58 -2.80
C VAL A 15 -12.69 1.25 -3.99
N LYS A 16 -13.05 2.55 -3.88
CA LYS A 16 -13.69 3.28 -4.98
C LYS A 16 -12.84 3.33 -6.24
N SER A 17 -11.52 3.52 -6.09
CA SER A 17 -10.62 3.53 -7.24
C SER A 17 -10.56 2.17 -7.95
N GLY A 18 -10.68 1.06 -7.21
CA GLY A 18 -10.82 -0.27 -7.80
C GLY A 18 -12.03 -0.37 -8.74
N GLU A 19 -13.18 0.12 -8.30
CA GLU A 19 -14.40 0.17 -9.12
C GLU A 19 -14.20 0.99 -10.40
N LEU A 20 -13.57 2.18 -10.28
CA LEU A 20 -13.35 3.08 -11.40
C LEU A 20 -12.34 2.52 -12.41
N VAL A 21 -11.26 1.90 -11.93
CA VAL A 21 -10.26 1.24 -12.79
C VAL A 21 -10.89 0.07 -13.53
N GLN A 22 -11.65 -0.79 -12.85
CA GLN A 22 -12.37 -1.90 -13.48
C GLN A 22 -13.41 -1.42 -14.51
N ALA A 23 -14.05 -0.28 -14.25
CA ALA A 23 -14.97 0.36 -15.20
C ALA A 23 -14.27 1.09 -16.37
N GLY A 24 -12.94 1.07 -16.43
CA GLY A 24 -12.15 1.65 -17.53
C GLY A 24 -11.96 3.16 -17.46
N ALA A 25 -12.17 3.79 -16.29
CA ALA A 25 -12.10 5.26 -16.14
C ALA A 25 -10.76 5.89 -16.57
N ILE A 26 -9.68 5.11 -16.55
CA ILE A 26 -8.33 5.56 -16.93
C ILE A 26 -7.68 4.69 -18.02
N GLY A 27 -8.46 3.83 -18.70
CA GLY A 27 -7.93 2.85 -19.65
C GLY A 27 -7.10 1.76 -18.97
N LYS A 28 -5.97 1.36 -19.59
CA LYS A 28 -5.09 0.31 -19.06
C LYS A 28 -4.10 0.89 -18.06
N VAL A 29 -3.95 0.28 -16.88
CA VAL A 29 -2.98 0.72 -15.87
C VAL A 29 -1.55 0.43 -16.33
N VAL A 30 -0.72 1.47 -16.39
CA VAL A 30 0.69 1.39 -16.83
C VAL A 30 1.69 1.63 -15.69
N HIS A 31 1.30 2.39 -14.67
CA HIS A 31 2.17 2.65 -13.52
C HIS A 31 1.40 2.93 -12.22
N THR A 32 1.97 2.55 -11.08
CA THR A 32 1.46 2.95 -9.76
C THR A 32 2.56 3.55 -8.89
N VAL A 33 2.24 4.59 -8.12
CA VAL A 33 3.12 5.16 -7.09
C VAL A 33 2.44 5.07 -5.74
N GLY A 34 2.91 4.19 -4.86
CA GLY A 34 2.41 4.01 -3.50
C GLY A 34 3.33 4.68 -2.47
N LEU A 35 2.77 5.51 -1.59
CA LEU A 35 3.49 6.21 -0.55
C LEU A 35 2.84 5.93 0.81
N GLY A 36 3.56 5.23 1.69
CA GLY A 36 3.06 4.78 2.99
C GLY A 36 3.84 5.33 4.19
N PRO A 37 3.82 6.65 4.44
CA PRO A 37 4.39 7.22 5.66
C PRO A 37 3.52 6.87 6.88
N HIS A 38 4.18 6.55 7.99
CA HIS A 38 3.54 6.21 9.25
C HIS A 38 4.18 6.93 10.43
N ALA A 39 3.38 7.25 11.44
CA ALA A 39 3.84 7.79 12.70
C ALA A 39 4.40 6.66 13.59
N ILE A 40 5.70 6.70 13.85
CA ILE A 40 6.34 5.76 14.78
C ILE A 40 5.74 5.88 16.19
N ARG A 41 5.19 7.05 16.54
CA ARG A 41 4.69 7.42 17.87
C ARG A 41 3.18 7.25 18.06
N ASN A 42 2.46 6.65 17.10
CA ASN A 42 1.00 6.56 17.17
C ASN A 42 0.47 5.78 18.39
N ASN A 43 1.34 5.01 19.08
CA ASN A 43 1.11 4.34 20.35
C ASN A 43 2.44 4.01 21.03
N SER A 44 2.40 3.55 22.29
CA SER A 44 3.55 2.89 22.91
C SER A 44 3.93 1.66 22.10
N ARG A 45 5.15 1.65 21.54
CA ARG A 45 5.64 0.54 20.72
C ARG A 45 6.25 -0.53 21.63
N PRO A 46 5.79 -1.79 21.58
CA PRO A 46 6.44 -2.88 22.31
C PRO A 46 7.84 -3.12 21.75
N ASP A 47 8.74 -3.69 22.55
CA ASP A 47 10.15 -3.84 22.16
C ASP A 47 10.36 -4.61 20.84
N TRP A 48 9.47 -5.56 20.54
CA TRP A 48 9.54 -6.35 19.31
C TRP A 48 9.38 -5.52 18.03
N PHE A 49 8.74 -4.35 18.11
CA PHE A 49 8.59 -3.43 16.98
C PHE A 49 9.95 -2.96 16.45
N PHE A 50 10.96 -2.92 17.32
CA PHE A 50 12.33 -2.50 16.97
C PHE A 50 13.27 -3.69 16.74
N ASP A 51 12.76 -4.93 16.79
CA ASP A 51 13.54 -6.14 16.61
C ASP A 51 13.31 -6.71 15.20
N ARG A 52 14.32 -6.54 14.33
CA ARG A 52 14.32 -6.98 12.93
C ARG A 52 13.81 -8.41 12.76
N LYS A 53 14.15 -9.33 13.66
CA LYS A 53 13.75 -10.75 13.58
C LYS A 53 12.28 -10.98 13.85
N ARG A 54 11.64 -10.06 14.58
CA ARG A 54 10.24 -10.21 15.04
C ARG A 54 9.25 -9.50 14.14
N TYR A 55 9.54 -8.27 13.71
CA TYR A 55 8.62 -7.53 12.85
C TYR A 55 8.84 -7.79 11.34
N GLY A 56 9.98 -8.41 10.97
CA GLY A 56 10.19 -8.90 9.61
C GLY A 56 10.85 -7.92 8.65
N GLY A 57 11.07 -6.66 9.03
CA GLY A 57 11.65 -5.63 8.16
C GLY A 57 10.57 -4.74 7.52
N ILE A 58 10.92 -3.49 7.18
CA ILE A 58 9.93 -2.44 6.84
C ILE A 58 9.13 -2.76 5.56
N LEU A 59 9.75 -3.41 4.57
CA LEU A 59 9.09 -3.80 3.33
C LEU A 59 8.17 -5.01 3.54
N THR A 60 8.56 -5.94 4.42
CA THR A 60 7.70 -7.06 4.85
C THR A 60 6.50 -6.60 5.68
N ASP A 61 6.70 -5.62 6.56
CA ASP A 61 5.66 -5.06 7.42
C ASP A 61 4.74 -4.12 6.63
N ILE A 62 4.95 -2.80 6.70
CA ILE A 62 4.09 -1.79 6.06
C ILE A 62 4.21 -1.76 4.53
N GLY A 63 5.30 -2.28 3.95
CA GLY A 63 5.42 -2.44 2.50
C GLY A 63 4.44 -3.45 1.89
N SER A 64 3.96 -4.42 2.69
CA SER A 64 3.06 -5.46 2.21
C SER A 64 1.71 -4.93 1.71
N HIS A 65 1.19 -3.86 2.32
CA HIS A 65 0.00 -3.15 1.85
C HIS A 65 0.14 -2.63 0.42
N GLN A 66 1.34 -2.17 0.07
CA GLN A 66 1.64 -1.58 -1.23
C GLN A 66 1.87 -2.67 -2.27
N CYS A 67 2.45 -3.82 -1.88
CA CYS A 67 2.53 -5.00 -2.73
C CYS A 67 1.15 -5.53 -3.11
N GLU A 68 0.21 -5.62 -2.17
CA GLU A 68 -1.16 -6.05 -2.47
C GLU A 68 -1.87 -5.08 -3.40
N GLN A 69 -1.80 -3.77 -3.14
CA GLN A 69 -2.39 -2.75 -4.02
C GLN A 69 -1.78 -2.78 -5.42
N PHE A 70 -0.46 -2.99 -5.54
CA PHE A 70 0.19 -3.14 -6.84
C PHE A 70 -0.39 -4.32 -7.63
N LEU A 71 -0.49 -5.50 -7.01
CA LEU A 71 -1.09 -6.68 -7.65
C LEU A 71 -2.55 -6.45 -8.02
N PHE A 72 -3.32 -5.80 -7.13
CA PHE A 72 -4.72 -5.47 -7.39
C PHE A 72 -4.91 -4.53 -8.58
N PHE A 73 -4.20 -3.39 -8.62
CA PHE A 73 -4.37 -2.39 -9.68
C PHE A 73 -3.67 -2.74 -11.00
N SER A 74 -2.62 -3.56 -10.96
CA SER A 74 -2.00 -4.10 -12.19
C SER A 74 -2.77 -5.28 -12.80
N ASP A 75 -3.86 -5.71 -12.16
CA ASP A 75 -4.64 -6.89 -12.53
C ASP A 75 -3.76 -8.13 -12.75
N ALA A 76 -2.85 -8.35 -11.80
CA ALA A 76 -1.87 -9.42 -11.86
C ALA A 76 -1.85 -10.21 -10.55
N LEU A 77 -1.62 -11.52 -10.66
CA LEU A 77 -1.36 -12.37 -9.50
C LEU A 77 0.12 -12.42 -9.15
N GLU A 78 1.02 -12.16 -10.10
CA GLU A 78 2.47 -12.27 -9.92
C GLU A 78 3.18 -11.01 -10.41
N ALA A 79 4.29 -10.69 -9.75
CA ALA A 79 5.13 -9.54 -10.04
C ALA A 79 6.59 -9.83 -9.67
N GLU A 80 7.49 -9.01 -10.21
CA GLU A 80 8.92 -9.03 -9.94
C GLU A 80 9.32 -7.79 -9.15
N VAL A 81 10.27 -7.96 -8.22
CA VAL A 81 10.99 -6.84 -7.60
C VAL A 81 12.20 -6.51 -8.45
N ILE A 82 12.25 -5.30 -9.02
CA ILE A 82 13.38 -4.83 -9.83
C ILE A 82 14.53 -4.34 -8.94
N SER A 83 14.19 -3.62 -7.88
CA SER A 83 15.15 -3.09 -6.91
C SER A 83 14.43 -2.82 -5.59
N ALA A 84 15.18 -2.87 -4.48
CA ALA A 84 14.66 -2.52 -3.17
C ALA A 84 15.77 -1.97 -2.27
N THR A 85 15.43 -1.03 -1.38
CA THR A 85 16.37 -0.42 -0.44
C THR A 85 15.71 -0.31 0.94
N VAL A 86 16.48 -0.49 2.01
CA VAL A 86 16.05 -0.21 3.39
C VAL A 86 17.14 0.54 4.15
N ASN A 87 16.77 1.39 5.09
CA ASN A 87 17.71 2.13 5.94
C ASN A 87 17.13 2.38 7.34
N ASN A 88 18.03 2.74 8.26
CA ASN A 88 17.72 3.40 9.52
C ASN A 88 18.50 4.71 9.58
N ARG A 89 17.81 5.84 9.41
CA ARG A 89 18.45 7.17 9.27
C ARG A 89 18.17 8.07 10.46
N GLY A 90 17.04 7.91 11.12
CA GLY A 90 16.54 8.77 12.19
C GLY A 90 16.44 8.09 13.55
N ASN A 91 16.76 6.80 13.67
CA ASN A 91 16.56 6.02 14.90
C ASN A 91 17.82 5.24 15.33
N PRO A 92 18.97 5.91 15.57
CA PRO A 92 20.24 5.24 15.90
C PRO A 92 20.18 4.43 17.20
N GLY A 93 19.32 4.82 18.16
CA GLY A 93 19.10 4.07 19.40
C GLY A 93 18.27 2.79 19.25
N LYS A 94 17.77 2.49 18.04
CA LYS A 94 16.94 1.32 17.72
C LYS A 94 17.49 0.59 16.49
N PRO A 95 18.68 -0.03 16.57
CA PRO A 95 19.39 -0.54 15.40
C PRO A 95 18.67 -1.67 14.63
N GLY A 96 17.72 -2.38 15.25
CA GLY A 96 16.91 -3.39 14.57
C GLY A 96 15.77 -2.81 13.73
N LEU A 97 15.43 -1.52 13.91
CA LEU A 97 14.42 -0.84 13.09
C LEU A 97 15.00 -0.44 11.74
N GLN A 98 14.19 -0.54 10.69
CA GLN A 98 14.35 0.19 9.43
C GLN A 98 13.27 1.27 9.39
N ASP A 99 13.65 2.54 9.21
CA ASP A 99 12.74 3.68 9.28
C ASP A 99 12.36 4.27 7.92
N VAL A 100 12.98 3.80 6.85
CA VAL A 100 12.59 4.06 5.46
C VAL A 100 12.96 2.88 4.57
N GLY A 101 12.11 2.60 3.60
CA GLY A 101 12.40 1.66 2.53
C GLY A 101 11.64 1.98 1.25
N ASP A 102 12.18 1.53 0.13
CA ASP A 102 11.54 1.61 -1.17
C ASP A 102 11.71 0.32 -1.98
N MET A 103 10.83 0.14 -2.97
CA MET A 103 10.94 -0.93 -3.95
C MET A 103 10.33 -0.55 -5.30
N HIS A 104 10.93 -1.09 -6.35
CA HIS A 104 10.43 -1.02 -7.73
C HIS A 104 9.85 -2.37 -8.11
N LEU A 105 8.62 -2.37 -8.62
CA LEU A 105 7.86 -3.57 -8.96
C LEU A 105 7.53 -3.58 -10.45
N ARG A 106 7.35 -4.78 -11.01
CA ARG A 106 6.97 -4.94 -12.42
C ARG A 106 6.12 -6.16 -12.66
N THR A 107 5.14 -6.00 -13.55
CA THR A 107 4.46 -7.06 -14.31
C THR A 107 4.81 -6.89 -15.80
N PRO A 108 4.38 -7.77 -16.71
CA PRO A 108 4.61 -7.57 -18.15
C PRO A 108 4.08 -6.24 -18.70
N ASN A 109 3.03 -5.66 -18.08
CA ASN A 109 2.31 -4.50 -18.60
C ASN A 109 2.32 -3.26 -17.68
N THR A 110 2.75 -3.41 -16.41
CA THR A 110 2.65 -2.35 -15.40
C THR A 110 3.92 -2.29 -14.56
N THR A 111 4.37 -1.08 -14.23
CA THR A 111 5.47 -0.86 -13.29
C THR A 111 4.96 -0.19 -12.01
N GLY A 112 5.68 -0.34 -10.91
CA GLY A 112 5.29 0.22 -9.62
C GLY A 112 6.48 0.82 -8.89
N TYR A 113 6.26 1.97 -8.25
CA TYR A 113 7.16 2.52 -7.24
C TYR A 113 6.47 2.50 -5.89
N VAL A 114 7.16 2.03 -4.86
CA VAL A 114 6.70 2.06 -3.48
C VAL A 114 7.75 2.71 -2.61
N ARG A 115 7.32 3.61 -1.71
CA ARG A 115 8.14 4.06 -0.58
C ARG A 115 7.32 4.10 0.68
N VAL A 116 7.89 3.54 1.74
CA VAL A 116 7.30 3.45 3.08
C VAL A 116 8.28 4.01 4.10
N ASP A 117 7.76 4.63 5.15
CA ASP A 117 8.60 5.25 6.15
C ASP A 117 7.90 5.40 7.51
N TRP A 118 8.72 5.57 8.55
CA TRP A 118 8.31 5.86 9.92
C TRP A 118 8.52 7.34 10.28
N PHE A 119 8.53 8.24 9.27
CA PHE A 119 8.91 9.64 9.39
C PHE A 119 7.74 10.63 9.43
N THR A 120 6.51 10.16 9.68
CA THR A 120 5.37 11.09 9.80
C THR A 120 5.62 12.09 10.94
N PRO A 121 5.60 13.42 10.65
CA PRO A 121 5.93 14.43 11.64
C PRO A 121 4.79 14.63 12.64
N ALA A 122 5.12 15.06 13.84
CA ALA A 122 4.14 15.32 14.91
C ALA A 122 3.14 16.45 14.58
N GLY A 123 3.43 17.29 13.58
CA GLY A 123 2.51 18.33 13.12
C GLY A 123 1.43 17.83 12.17
N LEU A 124 1.52 16.60 11.66
CA LEU A 124 0.45 16.01 10.85
C LEU A 124 -0.70 15.57 11.79
N PRO A 125 -1.96 15.96 11.53
CA PRO A 125 -3.08 15.65 12.42
C PRO A 125 -3.56 14.19 12.30
N THR A 126 -2.94 13.41 11.41
CA THR A 126 -3.21 11.99 11.19
C THR A 126 -1.94 11.17 11.41
N TRP A 127 -2.09 9.85 11.43
CA TRP A 127 -0.97 8.92 11.62
C TRP A 127 -0.08 8.78 10.39
N GLY A 128 -0.46 9.37 9.25
CA GLY A 128 0.29 9.31 7.99
C GLY A 128 -0.43 10.08 6.87
N ASP A 129 0.33 10.57 5.90
CA ASP A 129 -0.17 11.09 4.61
C ASP A 129 -0.04 9.99 3.54
N GLY A 130 -0.86 8.95 3.66
CA GLY A 130 -0.87 7.81 2.75
C GLY A 130 -1.42 8.20 1.38
N ARG A 131 -0.67 7.90 0.32
CA ARG A 131 -1.08 8.23 -1.06
C ARG A 131 -0.90 7.07 -2.02
N LEU A 132 -1.69 7.11 -3.09
CA LEU A 132 -1.56 6.23 -4.24
C LEU A 132 -1.87 6.99 -5.52
N THR A 133 -0.97 6.98 -6.48
CA THR A 133 -1.27 7.43 -7.85
C THR A 133 -1.35 6.23 -8.78
N ILE A 134 -2.44 6.12 -9.54
CA ILE A 134 -2.69 5.06 -10.51
C ILE A 134 -2.72 5.70 -11.89
N LEU A 135 -1.68 5.49 -12.68
CA LEU A 135 -1.54 6.03 -14.03
C LEU A 135 -2.04 5.00 -15.04
N GLY A 136 -3.00 5.39 -15.86
CA GLY A 136 -3.49 4.61 -16.98
C GLY A 136 -3.23 5.28 -18.33
N THR A 137 -3.59 4.61 -19.42
CA THR A 137 -3.40 5.10 -20.79
C THR A 137 -4.31 6.28 -21.16
N GLU A 138 -5.41 6.48 -20.44
CA GLU A 138 -6.44 7.49 -20.75
C GLU A 138 -6.71 8.47 -19.60
N GLY A 139 -5.96 8.35 -18.51
CA GLY A 139 -6.12 9.19 -17.33
C GLY A 139 -5.28 8.71 -16.14
N TYR A 140 -5.50 9.33 -14.99
CA TYR A 140 -4.92 8.88 -13.74
C TYR A 140 -5.83 9.18 -12.55
N ILE A 141 -5.62 8.43 -11.46
CA ILE A 141 -6.26 8.65 -10.17
C ILE A 141 -5.18 9.00 -9.15
N GLU A 142 -5.37 10.06 -8.35
CA GLU A 142 -4.62 10.33 -7.12
C GLU A 142 -5.53 10.06 -5.92
N LEU A 143 -5.06 9.22 -4.99
CA LEU A 143 -5.69 8.99 -3.70
C LEU A 143 -4.93 9.74 -2.62
N ARG A 144 -5.66 10.51 -1.81
CA ARG A 144 -5.18 11.03 -0.53
C ARG A 144 -5.98 10.34 0.57
N LYS A 145 -5.41 9.25 1.09
CA LYS A 145 -6.15 8.24 1.87
C LYS A 145 -6.61 8.77 3.22
N TYR A 146 -5.75 9.53 3.89
CA TYR A 146 -5.97 9.89 5.29
C TYR A 146 -6.13 11.40 5.52
N ILE A 147 -5.69 12.24 4.58
CA ILE A 147 -5.73 13.70 4.72
C ILE A 147 -5.53 14.41 3.37
N ASP A 148 -6.18 15.55 3.16
CA ASP A 148 -5.77 16.56 2.16
C ASP A 148 -4.98 17.69 2.86
N ILE A 149 -3.65 17.70 2.71
CA ILE A 149 -2.77 18.61 3.48
C ILE A 149 -3.15 20.07 3.22
N ALA A 150 -3.58 20.75 4.29
CA ALA A 150 -4.04 22.14 4.28
C ALA A 150 -5.15 22.41 3.23
N GLY A 151 -5.86 21.35 2.83
CA GLY A 151 -6.89 21.38 1.81
C GLY A 151 -8.26 21.07 2.41
N ARG A 152 -8.96 20.14 1.77
CA ARG A 152 -10.30 19.70 2.16
C ARG A 152 -10.26 19.00 3.52
N GLU A 153 -11.35 19.13 4.26
CA GLU A 153 -11.54 18.38 5.50
C GLU A 153 -11.82 16.91 5.21
N GLY A 154 -11.40 16.04 6.14
CA GLY A 154 -11.68 14.61 6.09
C GLY A 154 -10.54 13.78 5.52
N LYS A 155 -10.90 12.58 5.07
CA LYS A 155 -10.01 11.56 4.53
C LYS A 155 -10.66 10.95 3.29
N ASP A 156 -10.03 9.94 2.69
CA ASP A 156 -10.59 9.19 1.57
C ASP A 156 -10.92 10.10 0.35
N HIS A 157 -10.02 11.03 0.03
CA HIS A 157 -10.16 11.86 -1.17
C HIS A 157 -9.62 11.14 -2.41
N LEU A 158 -10.40 11.16 -3.48
CA LEU A 158 -10.03 10.63 -4.79
C LEU A 158 -10.07 11.75 -5.82
N PHE A 159 -9.00 11.90 -6.59
CA PHE A 159 -8.95 12.82 -7.73
C PHE A 159 -8.79 12.00 -9.01
N LEU A 160 -9.76 12.12 -9.92
CA LEU A 160 -9.74 11.49 -11.23
C LEU A 160 -9.46 12.55 -12.29
N VAL A 161 -8.50 12.27 -13.17
CA VAL A 161 -8.21 13.09 -14.34
C VAL A 161 -8.25 12.21 -15.57
N ASP A 162 -9.13 12.53 -16.51
CA ASP A 162 -9.32 11.78 -17.75
C ASP A 162 -9.62 12.73 -18.92
N GLY A 163 -9.98 12.17 -20.08
CA GLY A 163 -10.36 12.95 -21.27
C GLY A 163 -11.59 13.85 -21.10
N LYS A 164 -12.35 13.73 -20.00
CA LYS A 164 -13.53 14.55 -19.70
C LYS A 164 -13.23 15.69 -18.73
N GLY A 165 -12.11 15.64 -18.02
CA GLY A 165 -11.64 16.71 -17.15
C GLY A 165 -11.09 16.23 -15.81
N VAL A 166 -11.12 17.12 -14.82
CA VAL A 166 -10.65 16.87 -13.45
C VAL A 166 -11.84 16.78 -12.51
N GLN A 167 -11.92 15.70 -11.74
CA GLN A 167 -12.98 15.44 -10.78
C GLN A 167 -12.39 15.11 -9.42
N HIS A 168 -12.91 15.75 -8.37
CA HIS A 168 -12.72 15.30 -6.99
C HIS A 168 -13.95 14.50 -6.57
N ILE A 169 -13.73 13.32 -6.02
CA ILE A 169 -14.75 12.42 -5.49
C ILE A 169 -14.47 12.24 -4.00
N ASP A 170 -15.43 12.68 -3.19
CA ASP A 170 -15.46 12.35 -1.77
C ASP A 170 -15.94 10.91 -1.58
N CYS A 171 -15.12 10.07 -0.96
CA CYS A 171 -15.41 8.65 -0.77
C CYS A 171 -15.85 8.31 0.67
N ALA A 172 -16.15 9.31 1.51
CA ALA A 172 -16.50 9.10 2.93
C ALA A 172 -17.61 8.05 3.15
N ASP A 173 -18.56 7.94 2.22
CA ASP A 173 -19.71 7.04 2.31
C ASP A 173 -19.61 5.76 1.44
N VAL A 174 -18.48 5.51 0.77
CA VAL A 174 -18.30 4.31 -0.07
C VAL A 174 -18.23 3.04 0.79
N ASP A 175 -19.07 2.04 0.52
CA ASP A 175 -19.12 0.77 1.26
C ASP A 175 -17.77 0.03 1.28
N LEU A 176 -17.47 -0.66 2.39
CA LEU A 176 -16.27 -1.47 2.57
C LEU A 176 -16.66 -2.95 2.59
N PRO A 177 -16.55 -3.68 1.46
CA PRO A 177 -17.19 -4.98 1.32
C PRO A 177 -16.40 -6.14 1.94
N TYR A 178 -15.10 -5.96 2.21
CA TYR A 178 -14.16 -7.04 2.52
C TYR A 178 -14.62 -7.93 3.68
N ALA A 179 -15.03 -7.36 4.82
CA ALA A 179 -15.44 -8.16 5.98
C ALA A 179 -16.68 -9.02 5.68
N ARG A 180 -17.68 -8.44 5.00
CA ARG A 180 -18.91 -9.15 4.63
C ARG A 180 -18.62 -10.25 3.60
N GLN A 181 -17.77 -9.96 2.61
CA GLN A 181 -17.33 -10.94 1.61
C GLN A 181 -16.52 -12.07 2.25
N LEU A 182 -15.63 -11.77 3.20
CA LEU A 182 -14.82 -12.79 3.88
C LEU A 182 -15.70 -13.75 4.71
N ILE A 183 -16.71 -13.23 5.41
CA ILE A 183 -17.68 -14.06 6.13
C ILE A 183 -18.42 -14.99 5.16
N GLN A 184 -18.85 -14.45 4.00
CA GLN A 184 -19.52 -15.25 2.98
C GLN A 184 -18.58 -16.31 2.40
N ASP A 185 -17.34 -15.96 2.11
CA ASP A 185 -16.31 -16.87 1.60
C ASP A 185 -16.01 -18.02 2.56
N ILE A 186 -16.03 -17.76 3.87
CA ILE A 186 -15.88 -18.81 4.89
C ILE A 186 -17.06 -19.78 4.83
N HIS A 187 -18.29 -19.27 4.71
CA HIS A 187 -19.52 -20.05 4.67
C HIS A 187 -19.62 -20.87 3.37
N ASP A 188 -19.45 -20.22 2.22
CA ASP A 188 -19.66 -20.80 0.88
C ASP A 188 -18.42 -21.49 0.31
N ARG A 189 -17.27 -21.34 0.97
CA ARG A 189 -15.96 -21.86 0.51
C ARG A 189 -15.52 -21.22 -0.82
N THR A 190 -15.74 -19.91 -0.95
CA THR A 190 -15.38 -19.08 -2.12
C THR A 190 -14.22 -18.11 -1.80
N GLU A 191 -13.88 -17.22 -2.73
CA GLU A 191 -12.79 -16.24 -2.61
C GLU A 191 -13.13 -14.85 -3.17
N THR A 192 -14.36 -14.39 -2.94
CA THR A 192 -14.89 -13.11 -3.41
C THR A 192 -14.27 -11.88 -2.73
N ALA A 193 -13.81 -12.01 -1.48
CA ALA A 193 -13.14 -10.94 -0.76
C ALA A 193 -11.75 -10.65 -1.34
N MET A 194 -11.02 -11.71 -1.68
CA MET A 194 -9.70 -11.66 -2.29
C MET A 194 -9.32 -13.07 -2.76
N PRO A 195 -8.78 -13.24 -3.99
CA PRO A 195 -8.24 -14.51 -4.43
C PRO A 195 -7.14 -15.00 -3.48
N GLN A 196 -7.17 -16.28 -3.14
CA GLN A 196 -6.23 -16.86 -2.17
C GLN A 196 -4.77 -16.67 -2.61
N ALA A 197 -4.52 -16.78 -3.92
CA ALA A 197 -3.21 -16.56 -4.52
C ALA A 197 -2.68 -15.14 -4.29
N ARG A 198 -3.53 -14.10 -4.45
CA ARG A 198 -3.10 -12.71 -4.24
C ARG A 198 -2.67 -12.45 -2.80
N ALA A 199 -3.34 -13.07 -1.82
CA ALA A 199 -2.96 -12.97 -0.41
C ALA A 199 -1.55 -13.51 -0.13
N PHE A 200 -1.14 -14.60 -0.78
CA PHE A 200 0.21 -15.14 -0.64
C PHE A 200 1.22 -14.36 -1.47
N ASN A 201 0.90 -14.06 -2.72
CA ASN A 201 1.83 -13.45 -3.66
C ASN A 201 2.19 -12.01 -3.24
N ALA A 202 1.29 -11.28 -2.58
CA ALA A 202 1.61 -9.98 -2.00
C ALA A 202 2.69 -10.09 -0.89
N MET A 203 2.61 -11.11 -0.03
CA MET A 203 3.63 -11.35 0.99
C MET A 203 4.92 -11.91 0.41
N GLU A 204 4.84 -12.80 -0.58
CA GLU A 204 6.03 -13.29 -1.28
C GLU A 204 6.81 -12.14 -1.92
N LEU A 205 6.11 -11.19 -2.55
CA LEU A 205 6.72 -10.01 -3.15
C LEU A 205 7.38 -9.12 -2.10
N ALA A 206 6.70 -8.87 -0.98
CA ALA A 206 7.23 -8.08 0.13
C ALA A 206 8.47 -8.72 0.79
N LEU A 207 8.46 -10.05 0.97
CA LEU A 207 9.58 -10.82 1.49
C LEU A 207 10.78 -10.82 0.53
N LYS A 208 10.53 -11.01 -0.78
CA LYS A 208 11.57 -10.90 -1.83
C LYS A 208 12.19 -9.51 -1.86
N ALA A 209 11.38 -8.46 -1.74
CA ALA A 209 11.88 -7.10 -1.69
C ALA A 209 12.74 -6.85 -0.44
N GLN A 210 12.29 -7.33 0.72
CA GLN A 210 13.04 -7.23 1.95
C GLN A 210 14.39 -7.96 1.88
N GLU A 211 14.39 -9.21 1.39
CA GLU A 211 15.62 -9.99 1.23
C GLU A 211 16.60 -9.27 0.28
N MET A 212 16.11 -8.77 -0.85
CA MET A 212 16.92 -8.02 -1.81
C MET A 212 17.54 -6.77 -1.20
N ALA A 213 16.75 -5.99 -0.45
CA ALA A 213 17.18 -4.72 0.14
C ALA A 213 18.25 -4.88 1.23
N GLU A 214 18.39 -6.08 1.80
CA GLU A 214 19.31 -6.35 2.91
C GLU A 214 20.63 -6.98 2.49
N ARG A 215 20.78 -7.40 1.23
CA ARG A 215 22.01 -8.01 0.74
C ARG A 215 23.19 -7.07 0.96
N GLY A 216 24.18 -7.52 1.73
CA GLY A 216 25.37 -6.73 2.07
C GLY A 216 25.13 -5.66 3.15
N THR A 217 23.99 -5.68 3.83
CA THR A 217 23.69 -4.80 4.98
C THR A 217 23.88 -5.53 6.31
N VAL A 218 23.85 -4.78 7.41
CA VAL A 218 23.93 -5.33 8.78
C VAL A 218 22.70 -6.14 9.20
N TRP A 219 21.60 -6.07 8.45
CA TRP A 219 20.34 -6.78 8.73
C TRP A 219 20.23 -8.13 8.01
N GLN A 220 21.21 -8.48 7.18
CA GLN A 220 21.26 -9.77 6.50
C GLN A 220 21.26 -10.91 7.55
N GLN A 221 20.33 -11.85 7.42
CA GLN A 221 20.20 -13.04 8.29
C GLN A 221 20.55 -14.30 7.55
#